data_AF-A0A316K5G6-F1
#
_entry.id   AF-A0A316K5G6-F1
#
_cell.length_a   1.000
_cell.length_b   1.000
_cell.length_c   1.000
_cell.angle_alpha   90.00
_cell.angle_beta   90.00
_cell.angle_gamma   90.00
#
_symmetry.space_group_name_H-M   'P 1'
#
loop_
_entity.id
_entity.type
_entity.pdbx_description
1 polymer ?
#
loop_
_entity_poly.entity_id
_entity_poly.type
_entity_poly.pdbx_seq_one_letter_code
_entity_poly.pdbx_strand_id
1 'polypeptide(L)'
;MKTTYIILSALLLVFAASCSSETDDKQGSQNDSKKENTSNKLGKKTKAPIINISEFSEMSKEDLRLARNTVFAKYGRVFKSKDLKEHFAQQDWYNENPSFKQSDMKQQDIDIVNLIQRWEEKTEVLMKERADITGNGTYEDCFVLYNENKGTYSIIVNDFSQEFDHFWGQADDSQGLPSDWTKINARIVDVDSEDFKQEILVSQRYADWEDPGTHNIIVAFDNGVKVTELSSTDYDAGTLNFDGAGEVTMNYSNCPAHTKYYKLERGKLVQSDEIIGPMPPEGCAACFSGDALVSISKTETKPISELKRGDLVLTYNAATEAFEQTEVRRILSVYHNNLYRLKIGDEVITVTEDHPFLTEEGWCSLAPEKTMKRYGYKNVSKLEVGTDLIHQAGNVAMVQGVNELLEGQMTYTISTLANGNNFIVNGVVAGTENALHHF
;
A
#
# COMPACT_ATOMS: atom_id res chain seq x y z
N MET A 1 -15.79 -51.39 19.11
CA MET A 1 -15.09 -51.55 17.81
C MET A 1 -14.49 -50.19 17.48
N LYS A 2 -13.17 -50.03 17.64
CA LYS A 2 -12.18 -49.87 16.55
C LYS A 2 -12.67 -48.85 15.49
N THR A 3 -11.95 -47.77 15.17
CA THR A 3 -10.57 -47.84 14.67
C THR A 3 -9.82 -46.52 14.82
N THR A 4 -8.58 -46.65 15.29
CA THR A 4 -7.46 -45.69 15.35
C THR A 4 -6.94 -45.36 13.95
N TYR A 5 -6.59 -44.10 13.69
CA TYR A 5 -5.54 -43.76 12.72
C TYR A 5 -4.61 -42.71 13.35
N ILE A 6 -3.41 -43.18 13.70
CA ILE A 6 -2.22 -42.38 13.99
C ILE A 6 -1.55 -42.14 12.64
N ILE A 7 -1.43 -40.88 12.23
CA ILE A 7 -0.51 -40.52 11.15
C ILE A 7 0.76 -40.00 11.82
N LEU A 8 1.75 -40.90 11.86
CA LEU A 8 3.17 -40.57 11.93
C LEU A 8 3.52 -39.89 10.60
N SER A 9 3.99 -38.64 10.62
CA SER A 9 4.86 -38.12 9.55
C SER A 9 6.21 -37.81 10.18
N ALA A 10 7.17 -38.68 9.87
CA ALA A 10 8.56 -38.57 10.24
C ALA A 10 9.17 -37.31 9.63
N LEU A 11 9.71 -36.42 10.47
CA LEU A 11 10.70 -35.45 10.03
C LEU A 11 12.00 -36.21 9.78
N LEU A 12 12.31 -36.39 8.50
CA LEU A 12 13.54 -36.99 8.01
C LEU A 12 14.68 -35.99 8.23
N LEU A 13 15.38 -36.10 9.36
CA LEU A 13 16.69 -35.46 9.55
C LEU A 13 17.70 -36.19 8.65
N VAL A 14 18.01 -35.61 7.50
CA VAL A 14 19.13 -36.05 6.66
C VAL A 14 20.43 -35.72 7.40
N PHE A 15 21.02 -36.71 8.06
CA PHE A 15 22.41 -36.68 8.48
C PHE A 15 23.29 -37.01 7.27
N ALA A 16 23.98 -36.02 6.72
CA ALA A 16 25.10 -36.26 5.82
C ALA A 16 26.29 -36.80 6.63
N ALA A 17 26.41 -38.13 6.71
CA ALA A 17 27.63 -38.80 7.13
C ALA A 17 28.49 -39.04 5.88
N SER A 18 29.57 -38.26 5.72
CA SER A 18 30.62 -38.55 4.74
C SER A 18 31.41 -39.77 5.24
N CYS A 19 31.24 -40.90 4.56
CA CYS A 19 32.14 -42.05 4.65
C CYS A 19 32.92 -42.16 3.35
N SER A 20 34.20 -41.80 3.36
CA SER A 20 35.17 -42.26 2.38
C SER A 20 35.84 -43.52 2.92
N SER A 21 35.61 -44.64 2.25
CA SER A 21 36.32 -45.90 2.43
C SER A 21 37.66 -45.86 1.70
N GLU A 22 38.72 -46.33 2.35
CA GLU A 22 39.85 -46.99 1.68
C GLU A 22 40.47 -48.03 2.62
N THR A 23 40.88 -49.14 2.03
CA THR A 23 41.26 -50.42 2.62
C THR A 23 42.75 -50.49 2.98
N ASP A 24 43.10 -51.29 4.00
CA ASP A 24 44.07 -52.42 3.90
C ASP A 24 44.66 -52.86 5.26
N ASP A 25 44.40 -54.13 5.60
CA ASP A 25 45.35 -55.18 6.01
C ASP A 25 46.46 -54.93 7.06
N LYS A 26 46.33 -55.53 8.26
CA LYS A 26 47.09 -56.74 8.72
C LYS A 26 47.07 -56.99 10.25
N GLN A 27 46.93 -58.30 10.55
CA GLN A 27 47.52 -59.13 11.61
C GLN A 27 47.26 -58.83 13.12
N GLY A 28 46.57 -59.79 13.76
CA GLY A 28 47.23 -60.66 14.75
C GLY A 28 46.92 -60.48 16.25
N SER A 29 46.30 -61.54 16.81
CA SER A 29 46.52 -62.11 18.16
C SER A 29 45.52 -61.85 19.30
N GLN A 30 44.80 -62.94 19.61
CA GLN A 30 44.44 -63.56 20.91
C GLN A 30 43.66 -62.82 22.02
N ASN A 31 42.53 -63.47 22.37
CA ASN A 31 41.95 -63.75 23.69
C ASN A 31 42.34 -62.86 24.89
N ASP A 32 41.35 -62.24 25.53
CA ASP A 32 40.80 -62.84 26.76
C ASP A 32 39.51 -62.16 27.26
N SER A 33 38.64 -62.98 27.82
CA SER A 33 37.40 -62.58 28.49
C SER A 33 37.67 -61.76 29.76
N LYS A 34 37.03 -60.60 29.90
CA LYS A 34 36.63 -60.07 31.22
C LYS A 34 35.42 -59.16 31.10
N LYS A 35 34.31 -59.61 31.69
CA LYS A 35 33.20 -58.74 32.11
C LYS A 35 33.72 -57.81 33.20
N GLU A 36 33.55 -56.51 33.01
CA GLU A 36 33.44 -55.59 34.14
C GLU A 36 32.43 -54.48 33.82
N ASN A 37 31.63 -54.18 34.84
CA ASN A 37 30.43 -53.38 34.83
C ASN A 37 30.78 -51.89 34.91
N THR A 38 29.94 -51.08 34.25
CA THR A 38 29.54 -49.71 34.61
C THR A 38 30.61 -48.62 34.79
N SER A 39 30.60 -47.62 33.92
CA SER A 39 30.27 -46.23 34.30
C SER A 39 30.28 -45.27 33.09
N ASN A 40 29.29 -44.37 33.09
CA ASN A 40 29.27 -43.08 32.40
C ASN A 40 29.61 -43.03 30.89
N LYS A 41 28.60 -43.31 30.05
CA LYS A 41 28.42 -42.50 28.84
C LYS A 41 27.66 -41.24 29.24
N LEU A 42 28.41 -40.18 29.57
CA LEU A 42 27.88 -38.82 29.60
C LEU A 42 27.32 -38.55 28.20
N GLY A 43 26.00 -38.66 28.03
CA GLY A 43 25.33 -38.37 26.77
C GLY A 43 25.69 -36.95 26.36
N LYS A 44 26.31 -36.79 25.19
CA LYS A 44 26.56 -35.47 24.63
C LYS A 44 25.20 -34.79 24.46
N LYS A 45 24.91 -33.75 25.23
CA LYS A 45 23.73 -32.91 25.02
C LYS A 45 23.72 -32.47 23.55
N THR A 46 22.62 -32.73 22.87
CA THR A 46 22.42 -32.28 21.50
C THR A 46 22.32 -30.76 21.46
N LYS A 47 22.56 -30.14 20.30
CA LYS A 47 22.24 -28.72 20.11
C LYS A 47 20.77 -28.60 19.75
N ALA A 48 20.16 -27.47 20.09
CA ALA A 48 18.82 -27.14 19.61
C ALA A 48 18.81 -27.15 18.07
N PRO A 49 17.69 -27.56 17.44
CA PRO A 49 17.58 -27.62 15.99
C PRO A 49 17.72 -26.22 15.36
N ILE A 50 18.29 -26.22 14.16
CA ILE A 50 18.36 -25.03 13.30
C ILE A 50 16.98 -24.89 12.66
N ILE A 51 16.48 -23.66 12.62
CA ILE A 51 15.19 -23.36 12.01
C ILE A 51 15.44 -23.01 10.56
N ASN A 52 14.83 -23.78 9.65
CA ASN A 52 14.96 -23.57 8.22
C ASN A 52 13.74 -22.80 7.69
N ILE A 53 13.97 -21.58 7.20
CA ILE A 53 12.90 -20.66 6.81
C ILE A 53 12.23 -21.10 5.51
N SER A 54 12.98 -21.75 4.61
CA SER A 54 12.46 -22.24 3.33
C SER A 54 11.31 -23.24 3.50
N GLU A 55 11.19 -23.85 4.68
CA GLU A 55 10.14 -24.82 5.03
C GLU A 55 8.87 -24.16 5.56
N PHE A 56 8.91 -22.88 5.96
CA PHE A 56 7.77 -22.21 6.62
C PHE A 56 6.51 -22.18 5.76
N SER A 57 6.65 -22.16 4.43
CA SER A 57 5.50 -22.21 3.52
C SER A 57 4.73 -23.52 3.55
N GLU A 58 5.37 -24.60 3.99
CA GLU A 58 4.77 -25.94 4.04
C GLU A 58 4.33 -26.33 5.46
N MET A 59 4.62 -25.49 6.45
CA MET A 59 4.34 -25.77 7.85
C MET A 59 2.90 -25.40 8.25
N SER A 60 2.31 -26.23 9.11
CA SER A 60 1.05 -25.91 9.78
C SER A 60 1.22 -24.76 10.79
N LYS A 61 0.11 -24.17 11.24
CA LYS A 61 0.15 -23.16 12.32
C LYS A 61 0.71 -23.74 13.61
N GLU A 62 0.43 -25.01 13.88
CA GLU A 62 0.94 -25.76 15.03
C GLU A 62 2.46 -25.97 14.94
N ASP A 63 2.97 -26.31 13.75
CA ASP A 63 4.40 -26.49 13.50
C ASP A 63 5.15 -25.16 13.59
N LEU A 64 4.59 -24.08 13.03
CA LEU A 64 5.16 -22.73 13.16
C LEU A 64 5.18 -22.30 14.63
N ARG A 65 4.11 -22.56 15.39
CA ARG A 65 4.05 -22.32 16.83
C ARG A 65 5.13 -23.11 17.56
N LEU A 66 5.37 -24.36 17.17
CA LEU A 66 6.41 -25.19 17.75
C LEU A 66 7.81 -24.65 17.42
N ALA A 67 8.07 -24.25 16.18
CA ALA A 67 9.33 -23.63 15.75
C ALA A 67 9.60 -22.32 16.50
N ARG A 68 8.61 -21.44 16.62
CA ARG A 68 8.72 -20.19 17.41
C ARG A 68 9.09 -20.47 18.85
N ASN A 69 8.42 -21.45 19.48
CA ASN A 69 8.71 -21.83 20.86
C ASN A 69 10.03 -22.59 21.00
N THR A 70 10.52 -23.22 19.95
CA THR A 70 11.87 -23.81 19.92
C THR A 70 12.94 -22.74 20.07
N VAL A 71 12.78 -21.55 19.46
CA VAL A 71 13.69 -20.42 19.69
C VAL A 71 13.71 -20.02 21.16
N PHE A 72 12.53 -19.82 21.77
CA PHE A 72 12.45 -19.48 23.19
C PHE A 72 13.01 -20.59 24.11
N ALA A 73 12.83 -21.85 23.74
CA ALA A 73 13.35 -23.00 24.48
C ALA A 73 14.88 -23.02 24.49
N LYS A 74 15.58 -22.52 23.45
CA LYS A 74 17.04 -22.36 23.44
C LYS A 74 17.55 -21.54 24.63
N TYR A 75 16.73 -20.60 25.11
CA TYR A 75 17.03 -19.72 26.24
C TYR A 75 16.43 -20.20 27.57
N GLY A 76 15.77 -21.36 27.57
CA GLY A 76 15.21 -21.99 28.75
C GLY A 76 13.84 -21.45 29.18
N ARG A 77 13.05 -20.86 28.26
CA ARG A 77 11.70 -20.38 28.58
C ARG A 77 10.86 -21.49 29.21
N VAL A 78 10.36 -21.28 30.42
CA VAL A 78 9.44 -22.21 31.09
C VAL A 78 8.03 -22.12 30.48
N PHE A 79 7.56 -23.21 29.89
CA PHE A 79 6.25 -23.26 29.23
C PHE A 79 5.11 -23.59 30.19
N LYS A 80 4.02 -22.82 30.11
CA LYS A 80 2.78 -23.05 30.86
C LYS A 80 1.81 -23.98 30.13
N SER A 81 1.85 -23.96 28.80
CA SER A 81 0.99 -24.79 27.95
C SER A 81 1.38 -26.26 28.10
N LYS A 82 0.39 -27.13 28.33
CA LYS A 82 0.62 -28.55 28.63
C LYS A 82 1.39 -29.24 27.49
N ASP A 83 0.93 -29.03 26.26
CA ASP A 83 1.54 -29.57 25.03
C ASP A 83 3.00 -29.12 24.84
N LEU A 84 3.31 -27.83 24.96
CA LEU A 84 4.68 -27.33 24.81
C LEU A 84 5.58 -27.81 25.95
N LYS A 85 5.07 -27.85 27.17
CA LYS A 85 5.81 -28.37 28.32
C LYS A 85 6.15 -29.85 28.13
N GLU A 86 5.18 -30.67 27.73
CA GLU A 86 5.37 -32.10 27.46
C GLU A 86 6.33 -32.33 26.28
N HIS A 87 6.24 -31.53 25.22
CA HIS A 87 7.12 -31.61 24.06
C HIS A 87 8.57 -31.26 24.41
N PHE A 88 8.82 -30.12 25.04
CA PHE A 88 10.18 -29.65 25.33
C PHE A 88 10.85 -30.41 26.49
N ALA A 89 10.08 -30.95 27.44
CA ALA A 89 10.61 -31.81 28.50
C ALA A 89 11.27 -33.11 27.98
N GLN A 90 10.94 -33.54 26.75
CA GLN A 90 11.53 -34.70 26.10
C GLN A 90 12.82 -34.36 25.31
N GLN A 91 13.21 -33.08 25.26
CA GLN A 91 14.36 -32.64 24.47
C GLN A 91 15.61 -32.57 25.34
N ASP A 92 16.62 -33.40 25.03
CA ASP A 92 17.88 -33.49 25.80
C ASP A 92 18.69 -32.17 25.85
N TRP A 93 18.43 -31.25 24.91
CA TRP A 93 19.07 -29.94 24.80
C TRP A 93 18.34 -28.82 25.56
N TYR A 94 17.07 -29.02 25.92
CA TYR A 94 16.26 -28.02 26.61
C TYR A 94 16.54 -28.04 28.11
N ASN A 95 16.76 -26.87 28.69
CA ASN A 95 16.97 -26.72 30.12
C ASN A 95 16.19 -25.50 30.63
N GLU A 96 15.26 -25.72 31.54
CA GLU A 96 14.44 -24.65 32.12
C GLU A 96 15.30 -23.60 32.82
N ASN A 97 15.02 -22.34 32.51
CA ASN A 97 15.59 -21.15 33.13
C ASN A 97 14.42 -20.29 33.65
N PRO A 98 14.01 -20.46 34.92
CA PRO A 98 12.92 -19.68 35.53
C PRO A 98 13.16 -18.17 35.55
N SER A 99 14.40 -17.72 35.34
CA SER A 99 14.77 -16.30 35.30
C SER A 99 14.84 -15.72 33.89
N PHE A 100 14.53 -16.50 32.85
CA PHE A 100 14.56 -16.07 31.45
C PHE A 100 13.73 -14.82 31.21
N LYS A 101 14.32 -13.83 30.54
CA LYS A 101 13.63 -12.66 29.99
C LYS A 101 13.88 -12.59 28.49
N GLN A 102 12.87 -12.14 27.74
CA GLN A 102 13.01 -11.98 26.29
C GLN A 102 14.13 -10.99 25.90
N SER A 103 14.44 -10.02 26.77
CA SER A 103 15.58 -9.11 26.62
C SER A 103 16.94 -9.81 26.60
N ASP A 104 17.01 -11.05 27.06
CA ASP A 104 18.25 -11.84 27.09
C ASP A 104 18.52 -12.54 25.74
N MET A 105 17.55 -12.50 24.82
CA MET A 105 17.68 -13.09 23.49
C MET A 105 18.59 -12.25 22.60
N LYS A 106 19.36 -12.94 21.73
CA LYS A 106 20.09 -12.28 20.66
C LYS A 106 19.11 -11.69 19.65
N GLN A 107 19.47 -10.56 19.04
CA GLN A 107 18.64 -9.90 18.03
C GLN A 107 18.26 -10.85 16.88
N GLN A 108 19.21 -11.65 16.37
CA GLN A 108 18.94 -12.65 15.34
C GLN A 108 17.83 -13.66 15.71
N ASP A 109 17.77 -14.11 16.97
CA ASP A 109 16.72 -15.02 17.42
C ASP A 109 15.38 -14.29 17.60
N ILE A 110 15.41 -13.00 17.96
CA ILE A 110 14.21 -12.14 17.99
C ILE A 110 13.66 -11.96 16.57
N ASP A 111 14.54 -11.72 15.60
CA ASP A 111 14.16 -11.53 14.19
C ASP A 111 13.52 -12.82 13.62
N ILE A 112 14.08 -14.00 13.94
CA ILE A 112 13.48 -15.30 13.59
C ILE A 112 12.09 -15.47 14.25
N VAL A 113 11.92 -15.08 15.51
CA VAL A 113 10.60 -15.14 16.18
C VAL A 113 9.58 -14.26 15.46
N ASN A 114 9.95 -13.02 15.13
CA ASN A 114 9.09 -12.08 14.41
C ASN A 114 8.73 -12.61 13.02
N LEU A 115 9.71 -13.19 12.31
CA LEU A 115 9.50 -13.85 11.03
C LEU A 115 8.48 -15.00 11.15
N ILE A 116 8.64 -15.89 12.13
CA ILE A 116 7.69 -17.00 12.33
C ILE A 116 6.29 -16.47 12.67
N GLN A 117 6.19 -15.41 13.48
CA GLN A 117 4.90 -14.79 13.78
C GLN A 117 4.19 -14.27 12.53
N ARG A 118 4.91 -13.62 11.61
CA ARG A 118 4.35 -13.21 10.31
C ARG A 118 3.79 -14.40 9.53
N TRP A 119 4.50 -15.54 9.54
CA TRP A 119 4.00 -16.77 8.94
C TRP A 119 2.79 -17.39 9.67
N GLU A 120 2.70 -17.28 11.00
CA GLU A 120 1.54 -17.75 11.78
C GLU A 120 0.28 -16.91 11.50
N GLU A 121 0.47 -15.60 11.30
CA GLU A 121 -0.59 -14.59 11.21
C GLU A 121 -1.06 -14.30 9.79
N LYS A 122 -0.25 -14.61 8.76
CA LYS A 122 -0.63 -14.42 7.35
C LYS A 122 -1.99 -15.04 7.03
N THR A 123 -2.74 -14.36 6.18
CA THR A 123 -3.97 -14.87 5.58
C THR A 123 -3.71 -15.45 4.20
N GLU A 124 -2.79 -14.84 3.44
CA GLU A 124 -2.42 -15.28 2.10
C GLU A 124 -0.89 -15.19 1.88
N VAL A 125 -0.37 -16.07 1.01
CA VAL A 125 0.99 -15.97 0.46
C VAL A 125 0.83 -15.43 -0.96
N LEU A 126 1.20 -14.16 -1.16
CA LEU A 126 1.07 -13.49 -2.47
C LEU A 126 2.15 -13.92 -3.45
N MET A 127 3.33 -14.27 -2.93
CA MET A 127 4.49 -14.64 -3.73
C MET A 127 5.39 -15.60 -2.97
N LYS A 128 5.93 -16.59 -3.69
CA LYS A 128 6.98 -17.52 -3.26
C LYS A 128 7.87 -17.80 -4.46
N GLU A 129 9.04 -17.18 -4.50
CA GLU A 129 9.99 -17.31 -5.60
C GLU A 129 11.42 -17.36 -5.08
N ARG A 130 12.35 -17.79 -5.94
CA ARG A 130 13.78 -17.70 -5.69
C ARG A 130 14.40 -16.75 -6.71
N ALA A 131 15.15 -15.76 -6.25
CA ALA A 131 15.73 -14.70 -7.08
C ALA A 131 17.08 -14.25 -6.55
N ASP A 132 17.93 -13.67 -7.40
CA ASP A 132 19.20 -13.05 -7.00
C ASP A 132 18.94 -11.59 -6.63
N ILE A 133 18.31 -11.40 -5.47
CA ILE A 133 17.95 -10.07 -4.96
C ILE A 133 19.20 -9.28 -4.56
N THR A 134 20.26 -9.98 -4.17
CA THR A 134 21.50 -9.34 -3.68
C THR A 134 22.56 -9.10 -4.76
N GLY A 135 22.39 -9.70 -5.94
CA GLY A 135 23.31 -9.62 -7.09
C GLY A 135 24.65 -10.31 -6.85
N ASN A 136 24.66 -11.35 -6.00
CA ASN A 136 25.89 -12.05 -5.63
C ASN A 136 26.06 -13.40 -6.38
N GLY A 137 25.15 -13.72 -7.30
CA GLY A 137 25.12 -14.98 -8.05
C GLY A 137 24.47 -16.14 -7.29
N THR A 138 23.86 -15.89 -6.14
CA THR A 138 23.11 -16.88 -5.35
C THR A 138 21.64 -16.47 -5.25
N TYR A 139 20.77 -17.47 -5.14
CA TYR A 139 19.33 -17.25 -5.14
C TYR A 139 18.77 -17.30 -3.72
N GLU A 140 18.17 -16.20 -3.29
CA GLU A 140 17.48 -16.05 -2.02
C GLU A 140 16.02 -16.54 -2.11
N ASP A 141 15.51 -17.09 -1.00
CA ASP A 141 14.08 -17.43 -0.86
C ASP A 141 13.29 -16.16 -0.57
N CYS A 142 12.42 -15.79 -1.50
CA CYS A 142 11.65 -14.55 -1.48
C CYS A 142 10.17 -14.83 -1.26
N PHE A 143 9.58 -14.15 -0.28
CA PHE A 143 8.15 -14.25 -0.01
C PHE A 143 7.52 -12.88 0.18
N VAL A 144 6.28 -12.76 -0.30
CA VAL A 144 5.39 -11.66 0.06
C VAL A 144 4.17 -12.26 0.73
N LEU A 145 3.97 -11.92 2.00
CA LEU A 145 2.84 -12.38 2.81
C LEU A 145 1.83 -11.26 2.95
N TYR A 146 0.55 -11.59 2.98
CA TYR A 146 -0.53 -10.64 3.27
C TYR A 146 -1.29 -11.04 4.53
N ASN A 147 -1.67 -10.05 5.33
CA ASN A 147 -2.48 -10.21 6.53
C ASN A 147 -3.69 -9.27 6.48
N GLU A 148 -4.82 -9.80 6.02
CA GLU A 148 -6.10 -9.08 5.91
C GLU A 148 -6.56 -8.49 7.24
N ASN A 149 -6.35 -9.21 8.35
CA ASN A 149 -6.81 -8.77 9.67
C ASN A 149 -6.10 -7.51 10.17
N LYS A 150 -4.89 -7.27 9.68
CA LYS A 150 -4.08 -6.10 10.03
C LYS A 150 -4.02 -5.05 8.92
N GLY A 151 -4.35 -5.40 7.67
CA GLY A 151 -4.07 -4.54 6.52
C GLY A 151 -2.57 -4.32 6.34
N THR A 152 -1.80 -5.41 6.38
CA THR A 152 -0.34 -5.35 6.25
C THR A 152 0.14 -6.39 5.26
N TYR A 153 1.27 -6.10 4.61
CA TYR A 153 2.04 -7.11 3.90
C TYR A 153 3.45 -7.19 4.49
N SER A 154 4.07 -8.36 4.38
CA SER A 154 5.44 -8.60 4.83
C SER A 154 6.29 -9.10 3.69
N ILE A 155 7.47 -8.52 3.54
CA ILE A 155 8.49 -8.95 2.59
C ILE A 155 9.54 -9.72 3.34
N ILE A 156 9.89 -10.90 2.82
CA ILE A 156 10.85 -11.82 3.40
C ILE A 156 11.86 -12.18 2.33
N VAL A 157 13.14 -12.05 2.68
CA VAL A 157 14.27 -12.47 1.83
C VAL A 157 15.21 -13.28 2.73
N ASN A 158 15.23 -14.60 2.56
CA ASN A 158 15.85 -15.54 3.50
C ASN A 158 15.37 -15.30 4.94
N ASP A 159 16.27 -14.88 5.85
CA ASP A 159 16.01 -14.56 7.26
C ASP A 159 15.71 -13.09 7.53
N PHE A 160 15.86 -12.22 6.53
CA PHE A 160 15.40 -10.85 6.62
C PHE A 160 13.89 -10.78 6.46
N SER A 161 13.22 -9.96 7.26
CA SER A 161 11.82 -9.65 7.04
C SER A 161 11.39 -8.28 7.55
N GLN A 162 10.53 -7.61 6.77
CA GLN A 162 9.97 -6.30 7.09
C GLN A 162 8.47 -6.30 6.80
N GLU A 163 7.70 -5.71 7.73
CA GLU A 163 6.24 -5.54 7.60
C GLU A 163 5.95 -4.08 7.25
N PHE A 164 4.92 -3.88 6.44
CA PHE A 164 4.48 -2.59 5.96
C PHE A 164 2.96 -2.47 6.14
N ASP A 165 2.55 -1.37 6.76
CA ASP A 165 1.15 -1.00 6.86
C ASP A 165 0.65 -0.57 5.48
N HIS A 166 -0.52 -1.05 5.07
CA HIS A 166 -1.14 -0.53 3.87
C HIS A 166 -2.66 -0.73 3.86
N PHE A 167 -3.40 0.29 3.43
CA PHE A 167 -4.85 0.22 3.24
C PHE A 167 -5.32 -0.74 2.12
N TRP A 168 -4.41 -1.49 1.49
CA TRP A 168 -4.71 -2.37 0.36
C TRP A 168 -5.46 -3.62 0.81
N GLY A 169 -6.41 -4.07 -0.01
CA GLY A 169 -7.18 -5.29 0.24
C GLY A 169 -8.17 -5.23 1.40
N GLN A 170 -8.47 -4.04 1.94
CA GLN A 170 -9.57 -3.84 2.88
C GLN A 170 -10.79 -3.28 2.16
N ALA A 171 -11.91 -4.02 2.21
CA ALA A 171 -13.21 -3.44 1.93
C ALA A 171 -13.66 -2.67 3.16
N ASP A 172 -14.12 -1.43 2.99
CA ASP A 172 -14.71 -0.60 4.06
C ASP A 172 -15.98 -1.27 4.65
N ASP A 173 -16.55 -2.23 3.90
CA ASP A 173 -17.82 -2.87 4.18
C ASP A 173 -17.68 -4.41 4.26
N SER A 174 -18.55 -5.06 5.02
CA SER A 174 -18.67 -6.53 5.18
C SER A 174 -19.07 -7.30 3.90
N GLN A 175 -18.97 -6.66 2.73
CA GLN A 175 -19.36 -7.17 1.41
C GLN A 175 -18.20 -7.85 0.65
N GLY A 176 -16.98 -7.82 1.19
CA GLY A 176 -15.78 -8.33 0.50
C GLY A 176 -15.25 -7.37 -0.57
N LEU A 177 -14.13 -7.72 -1.22
CA LEU A 177 -13.54 -6.90 -2.29
C LEU A 177 -14.52 -6.80 -3.48
N PRO A 178 -14.70 -5.62 -4.09
CA PRO A 178 -15.51 -5.48 -5.31
C PRO A 178 -15.02 -6.43 -6.41
N SER A 179 -15.95 -6.96 -7.23
CA SER A 179 -15.66 -7.99 -8.24
C SER A 179 -14.59 -7.59 -9.26
N ASP A 180 -14.40 -6.29 -9.45
CA ASP A 180 -13.59 -5.72 -10.52
C ASP A 180 -12.19 -5.31 -10.01
N TRP A 181 -11.93 -5.45 -8.71
CA TRP A 181 -10.60 -5.24 -8.14
C TRP A 181 -9.67 -6.40 -8.50
N THR A 182 -8.43 -6.06 -8.85
CA THR A 182 -7.40 -7.09 -8.97
C THR A 182 -6.95 -7.53 -7.58
N LYS A 183 -6.65 -8.82 -7.44
CA LYS A 183 -5.92 -9.30 -6.27
C LYS A 183 -4.57 -8.61 -6.21
N ILE A 184 -4.04 -8.44 -4.99
CA ILE A 184 -2.67 -7.98 -4.81
C ILE A 184 -1.76 -8.95 -5.58
N ASN A 185 -0.93 -8.41 -6.47
CA ASN A 185 0.03 -9.15 -7.24
C ASN A 185 1.43 -8.82 -6.74
N ALA A 186 2.24 -9.85 -6.52
CA ALA A 186 3.66 -9.70 -6.20
C ALA A 186 4.47 -10.57 -7.14
N ARG A 187 5.57 -10.03 -7.69
CA ARG A 187 6.46 -10.72 -8.62
C ARG A 187 7.88 -10.16 -8.59
N ILE A 188 8.84 -10.94 -9.09
CA ILE A 188 10.20 -10.46 -9.31
C ILE A 188 10.22 -9.58 -10.56
N VAL A 189 10.96 -8.47 -10.48
CA VAL A 189 11.31 -7.61 -11.61
C VAL A 189 12.81 -7.34 -11.57
N ASP A 190 13.36 -6.95 -12.71
CA ASP A 190 14.76 -6.55 -12.85
C ASP A 190 14.75 -5.11 -13.38
N VAL A 191 15.06 -4.16 -12.50
CA VAL A 191 15.04 -2.73 -12.83
C VAL A 191 16.30 -2.33 -13.60
N ASP A 192 17.45 -2.88 -13.25
CA ASP A 192 18.75 -2.60 -13.87
C ASP A 192 19.54 -3.90 -14.08
N SER A 193 19.44 -4.46 -15.29
CA SER A 193 20.05 -5.75 -15.60
C SER A 193 21.59 -5.77 -15.52
N GLU A 194 22.23 -4.60 -15.47
CA GLU A 194 23.68 -4.46 -15.34
C GLU A 194 24.16 -4.40 -13.88
N ASP A 195 23.25 -4.22 -12.91
CA ASP A 195 23.59 -4.22 -11.48
C ASP A 195 23.56 -5.64 -10.84
N PHE A 196 23.08 -6.62 -11.62
CA PHE A 196 22.91 -8.04 -11.29
C PHE A 196 21.90 -8.32 -10.17
N LYS A 197 21.20 -7.30 -9.65
CA LYS A 197 20.20 -7.45 -8.60
C LYS A 197 18.82 -7.56 -9.22
N GLN A 198 17.90 -8.06 -8.42
CA GLN A 198 16.49 -8.13 -8.76
C GLN A 198 15.66 -7.49 -7.64
N GLU A 199 14.53 -6.93 -8.03
CA GLU A 199 13.59 -6.28 -7.13
C GLU A 199 12.29 -7.07 -7.02
N ILE A 200 11.53 -6.76 -5.98
CA ILE A 200 10.16 -7.25 -5.81
C ILE A 200 9.21 -6.10 -6.13
N LEU A 201 8.31 -6.32 -7.11
CA LEU A 201 7.17 -5.46 -7.36
C LEU A 201 5.95 -6.03 -6.65
N VAL A 202 5.31 -5.21 -5.81
CA VAL A 202 3.98 -5.47 -5.27
C VAL A 202 3.03 -4.42 -5.83
N SER A 203 1.92 -4.86 -6.42
CA SER A 203 0.95 -3.98 -7.06
C SER A 203 -0.49 -4.42 -6.80
N GLN A 204 -1.40 -3.47 -6.67
CA GLN A 204 -2.83 -3.74 -6.70
C GLN A 204 -3.55 -2.67 -7.53
N ARG A 205 -4.35 -3.10 -8.50
CA ARG A 205 -5.25 -2.25 -9.27
C ARG A 205 -6.65 -2.22 -8.69
N TYR A 206 -7.17 -1.01 -8.51
CA TYR A 206 -8.54 -0.67 -8.10
C TYR A 206 -9.33 -0.24 -9.33
N ALA A 207 -10.42 -0.93 -9.64
CA ALA A 207 -11.26 -0.61 -10.80
C ALA A 207 -12.39 0.39 -10.49
N ASP A 208 -12.92 0.35 -9.25
CA ASP A 208 -14.16 1.04 -8.89
C ASP A 208 -14.07 1.94 -7.65
N TRP A 209 -12.90 2.53 -7.38
CA TRP A 209 -12.87 3.69 -6.49
C TRP A 209 -13.04 4.98 -7.29
N GLU A 210 -13.45 6.02 -6.58
CA GLU A 210 -13.48 7.42 -7.06
C GLU A 210 -12.15 7.85 -7.71
N ASP A 211 -11.08 7.15 -7.35
CA ASP A 211 -9.75 7.09 -7.93
C ASP A 211 -9.41 5.63 -8.35
N PRO A 212 -9.65 5.24 -9.62
CA PRO A 212 -9.16 3.98 -10.14
C PRO A 212 -7.65 4.10 -10.37
N GLY A 213 -6.85 3.25 -9.72
CA GLY A 213 -5.40 3.27 -9.88
C GLY A 213 -4.70 1.98 -9.52
N THR A 214 -3.45 1.84 -9.93
CA THR A 214 -2.58 0.70 -9.61
C THR A 214 -1.51 1.13 -8.63
N HIS A 215 -1.74 0.98 -7.34
CA HIS A 215 -0.66 1.31 -6.42
C HIS A 215 0.49 0.33 -6.58
N ASN A 216 1.72 0.85 -6.67
CA ASN A 216 2.90 0.05 -6.92
C ASN A 216 3.95 0.29 -5.84
N ILE A 217 4.58 -0.79 -5.41
CA ILE A 217 5.67 -0.78 -4.45
C ILE A 217 6.82 -1.56 -5.04
N ILE A 218 7.97 -0.92 -5.14
CA ILE A 218 9.23 -1.55 -5.52
C ILE A 218 10.08 -1.73 -4.28
N VAL A 219 10.57 -2.95 -4.11
CA VAL A 219 11.45 -3.31 -3.02
C VAL A 219 12.77 -3.80 -3.56
N ALA A 220 13.80 -3.03 -3.26
CA ALA A 220 15.19 -3.32 -3.61
C ALA A 220 15.99 -3.67 -2.36
N PHE A 221 17.12 -4.34 -2.55
CA PHE A 221 18.01 -4.73 -1.46
C PHE A 221 19.38 -4.06 -1.60
N ASP A 222 19.65 -3.13 -0.68
CA ASP A 222 20.94 -2.46 -0.56
C ASP A 222 21.28 -2.29 0.93
N ASN A 223 22.09 -3.22 1.44
CA ASN A 223 22.42 -3.33 2.88
C ASN A 223 21.16 -3.38 3.77
N GLY A 224 20.13 -4.07 3.29
CA GLY A 224 18.79 -4.15 3.86
C GLY A 224 17.71 -3.78 2.84
N VAL A 225 16.44 -4.01 3.21
CA VAL A 225 15.31 -3.68 2.34
C VAL A 225 15.12 -2.17 2.24
N LYS A 226 14.95 -1.71 1.00
CA LYS A 226 14.58 -0.35 0.63
C LYS A 226 13.25 -0.43 -0.10
N VAL A 227 12.30 0.37 0.37
CA VAL A 227 10.97 0.43 -0.24
C VAL A 227 10.79 1.76 -0.91
N THR A 228 10.31 1.71 -2.14
CA THR A 228 9.81 2.87 -2.87
C THR A 228 8.36 2.63 -3.22
N GLU A 229 7.49 3.43 -2.62
CA GLU A 229 6.11 3.57 -3.05
C GLU A 229 6.07 4.46 -4.29
N LEU A 230 5.50 3.92 -5.36
CA LEU A 230 5.24 4.62 -6.60
C LEU A 230 3.72 4.83 -6.68
N SER A 231 3.29 5.96 -6.13
CA SER A 231 1.93 6.46 -6.23
C SER A 231 1.91 7.82 -6.92
N SER A 232 0.80 8.09 -7.60
CA SER A 232 0.38 9.46 -7.87
C SER A 232 -0.27 10.03 -6.60
N THR A 233 -0.33 11.35 -6.49
CA THR A 233 -0.98 12.07 -5.39
C THR A 233 -2.51 12.00 -5.51
N ASP A 234 -3.08 10.79 -5.45
CA ASP A 234 -4.53 10.52 -5.46
C ASP A 234 -5.22 10.48 -6.85
N TYR A 235 -4.53 9.97 -7.89
CA TYR A 235 -5.24 9.43 -9.05
C TYR A 235 -4.42 8.51 -9.95
N ASP A 236 -4.84 7.27 -10.16
CA ASP A 236 -4.21 6.33 -11.09
C ASP A 236 -2.72 6.10 -10.79
N ALA A 237 -2.37 5.22 -9.85
CA ALA A 237 -0.98 4.79 -9.81
C ALA A 237 -0.74 3.95 -11.09
N GLY A 238 0.14 4.48 -11.94
CA GLY A 238 0.10 4.22 -13.37
C GLY A 238 0.55 2.83 -13.78
N THR A 239 0.57 2.60 -15.09
CA THR A 239 1.27 1.43 -15.65
C THR A 239 2.78 1.67 -15.58
N LEU A 240 3.48 0.78 -14.88
CA LEU A 240 4.94 0.78 -14.85
C LEU A 240 5.53 0.12 -16.10
N ASN A 241 6.57 0.75 -16.63
CA ASN A 241 7.46 0.19 -17.63
C ASN A 241 8.90 0.21 -17.11
N PHE A 242 9.58 -0.92 -17.23
CA PHE A 242 10.98 -1.09 -16.83
C PHE A 242 11.81 -1.15 -18.10
N ASP A 243 12.82 -0.28 -18.22
CA ASP A 243 13.68 -0.27 -19.40
C ASP A 243 14.85 -1.29 -19.31
N GLY A 244 15.12 -1.81 -18.11
CA GLY A 244 16.19 -2.75 -17.80
C GLY A 244 17.57 -2.10 -17.66
N ALA A 245 17.65 -0.77 -17.65
CA ALA A 245 18.85 0.04 -17.53
C ALA A 245 18.77 1.03 -16.34
N GLY A 246 17.97 0.69 -15.33
CA GLY A 246 17.81 1.46 -14.11
C GLY A 246 16.77 2.57 -14.16
N GLU A 247 16.00 2.69 -15.25
CA GLU A 247 14.89 3.64 -15.37
C GLU A 247 13.53 2.95 -15.33
N VAL A 248 12.65 3.49 -14.50
CA VAL A 248 11.25 3.06 -14.41
C VAL A 248 10.37 4.22 -14.82
N THR A 249 9.52 3.99 -15.81
CA THR A 249 8.52 4.95 -16.26
C THR A 249 7.17 4.58 -15.67
N MET A 250 6.48 5.55 -15.06
CA MET A 250 5.08 5.39 -14.63
C MET A 250 4.18 6.28 -15.48
N ASN A 251 3.33 5.65 -16.29
CA ASN A 251 2.31 6.35 -17.07
C ASN A 251 0.98 6.33 -16.32
N TYR A 252 0.48 7.50 -15.93
CA TYR A 252 -0.81 7.62 -15.27
C TYR A 252 -1.62 8.76 -15.87
N SER A 253 -2.94 8.70 -15.75
CA SER A 253 -3.81 9.74 -16.28
C SER A 253 -4.40 10.61 -15.18
N ASN A 254 -4.09 11.90 -15.20
CA ASN A 254 -4.79 12.91 -14.41
C ASN A 254 -5.29 14.09 -15.24
N CYS A 255 -5.65 13.78 -16.49
CA CYS A 255 -6.09 14.71 -17.54
C CYS A 255 -5.30 16.03 -17.59
N PRO A 256 -4.28 16.20 -18.46
CA PRO A 256 -3.83 15.27 -19.50
C PRO A 256 -3.10 14.04 -18.95
N ALA A 257 -2.57 13.19 -19.83
CA ALA A 257 -1.73 12.08 -19.40
C ALA A 257 -0.41 12.59 -18.81
N HIS A 258 0.07 11.97 -17.73
CA HIS A 258 1.37 12.26 -17.12
C HIS A 258 2.28 11.04 -17.23
N THR A 259 3.56 11.31 -17.39
CA THR A 259 4.61 10.29 -17.39
C THR A 259 5.69 10.71 -16.42
N LYS A 260 5.83 9.97 -15.31
CA LYS A 260 6.93 10.17 -14.35
C LYS A 260 8.07 9.22 -14.65
N TYR A 261 9.29 9.74 -14.52
CA TYR A 261 10.52 9.00 -14.74
C TYR A 261 11.24 8.84 -13.41
N TYR A 262 11.58 7.60 -13.06
CA TYR A 262 12.29 7.25 -11.85
C TYR A 262 13.61 6.58 -12.19
N LYS A 263 14.66 6.90 -11.45
CA LYS A 263 15.97 6.25 -11.58
C LYS A 263 16.32 5.49 -10.32
N LEU A 264 16.90 4.31 -10.49
CA LEU A 264 17.39 3.51 -9.37
C LEU A 264 18.70 4.09 -8.84
N GLU A 265 18.65 4.63 -7.62
CA GLU A 265 19.80 5.20 -6.92
C GLU A 265 19.93 4.58 -5.54
N ARG A 266 20.98 3.78 -5.31
CA ARG A 266 21.29 3.16 -4.00
C ARG A 266 20.09 2.38 -3.43
N GLY A 267 19.48 1.54 -4.28
CA GLY A 267 18.32 0.73 -3.92
C GLY A 267 17.03 1.51 -3.72
N LYS A 268 16.91 2.75 -4.21
CA LYS A 268 15.65 3.49 -4.21
C LYS A 268 15.36 4.08 -5.57
N LEU A 269 14.11 4.03 -5.98
CA LEU A 269 13.65 4.78 -7.15
C LEU A 269 13.44 6.25 -6.74
N VAL A 270 14.14 7.16 -7.44
CA VAL A 270 14.06 8.60 -7.23
C VAL A 270 13.42 9.24 -8.45
N GLN A 271 12.37 10.04 -8.27
CA GLN A 271 11.75 10.78 -9.37
C GLN A 271 12.78 11.75 -9.96
N SER A 272 13.06 11.58 -11.25
CA SER A 272 14.05 12.35 -12.01
C SER A 272 13.42 13.38 -12.94
N ASP A 273 12.21 13.10 -13.45
CA ASP A 273 11.48 14.00 -14.34
C ASP A 273 9.98 13.68 -14.35
N GLU A 274 9.18 14.59 -14.90
CA GLU A 274 7.75 14.43 -15.17
C GLU A 274 7.36 15.15 -16.46
N ILE A 275 6.81 14.40 -17.41
CA ILE A 275 6.28 14.93 -18.66
C ILE A 275 4.76 14.98 -18.56
N ILE A 276 4.21 16.15 -18.82
CA ILE A 276 2.78 16.39 -18.93
C ILE A 276 2.40 16.39 -20.41
N GLY A 277 1.51 15.48 -20.79
CA GLY A 277 0.99 15.35 -22.16
C GLY A 277 0.13 16.55 -22.58
N PRO A 278 -0.25 16.63 -23.86
CA PRO A 278 -1.13 17.69 -24.33
C PRO A 278 -2.52 17.57 -23.71
N MET A 279 -3.16 18.70 -23.42
CA MET A 279 -4.56 18.74 -22.98
C MET A 279 -5.45 18.02 -24.02
N PRO A 280 -6.31 17.07 -23.59
CA PRO A 280 -7.17 16.36 -24.52
C PRO A 280 -8.13 17.31 -25.26
N PRO A 281 -8.53 17.02 -26.50
CA PRO A 281 -9.42 17.88 -27.29
C PRO A 281 -10.77 18.17 -26.63
N GLU A 282 -11.31 17.21 -25.90
CA GLU A 282 -12.52 17.32 -25.08
C GLU A 282 -12.31 18.21 -23.84
N GLY A 283 -11.07 18.35 -23.39
CA GLY A 283 -10.65 19.05 -22.18
C GLY A 283 -10.86 18.25 -20.91
N CYS A 284 -10.45 18.85 -19.80
CA CYS A 284 -10.51 18.22 -18.48
C CYS A 284 -11.63 18.81 -17.63
N ALA A 285 -11.84 18.15 -16.49
CA ALA A 285 -12.66 18.57 -15.38
C ALA A 285 -12.45 20.05 -15.00
N ALA A 286 -13.50 20.78 -14.65
CA ALA A 286 -13.40 22.15 -14.19
C ALA A 286 -12.99 22.15 -12.71
N CYS A 287 -11.94 22.88 -12.36
CA CYS A 287 -11.28 22.71 -11.07
C CYS A 287 -10.89 24.02 -10.39
N PHE A 288 -10.53 23.92 -9.12
CA PHE A 288 -10.01 24.98 -8.26
C PHE A 288 -8.58 24.66 -7.82
N SER A 289 -7.78 25.68 -7.45
CA SER A 289 -6.51 25.42 -6.78
C SER A 289 -6.70 24.67 -5.46
N GLY A 290 -5.70 23.88 -5.04
CA GLY A 290 -5.80 23.02 -3.84
C GLY A 290 -6.08 23.77 -2.54
N ASP A 291 -5.66 25.03 -2.45
CA ASP A 291 -5.90 25.93 -1.33
C ASP A 291 -7.33 26.50 -1.26
N ALA A 292 -8.17 26.25 -2.28
CA ALA A 292 -9.56 26.67 -2.26
C ALA A 292 -10.32 26.00 -1.11
N LEU A 293 -11.07 26.80 -0.34
CA LEU A 293 -11.66 26.39 0.92
C LEU A 293 -13.10 25.96 0.72
N VAL A 294 -13.36 24.66 0.84
CA VAL A 294 -14.72 24.10 0.76
C VAL A 294 -15.37 24.19 2.13
N SER A 295 -16.60 24.72 2.20
CA SER A 295 -17.33 24.81 3.47
C SER A 295 -17.83 23.43 3.90
N ILE A 296 -17.43 23.01 5.10
CA ILE A 296 -17.99 21.86 5.83
C ILE A 296 -19.28 22.28 6.54
N SER A 297 -19.26 23.49 7.10
CA SER A 297 -20.41 24.17 7.70
C SER A 297 -20.30 25.68 7.45
N LYS A 298 -21.26 26.49 7.95
CA LYS A 298 -21.20 27.96 7.80
C LYS A 298 -19.97 28.61 8.46
N THR A 299 -19.29 27.92 9.36
CA THR A 299 -18.14 28.46 10.13
C THR A 299 -16.88 27.63 9.98
N GLU A 300 -16.94 26.50 9.29
CA GLU A 300 -15.83 25.55 9.16
C GLU A 300 -15.58 25.26 7.69
N THR A 301 -14.31 25.28 7.30
CA THR A 301 -13.86 25.03 5.94
C THR A 301 -12.68 24.06 5.95
N LYS A 302 -12.45 23.42 4.81
CA LYS A 302 -11.29 22.56 4.57
C LYS A 302 -10.74 22.85 3.17
N PRO A 303 -9.41 22.87 2.96
CA PRO A 303 -8.85 22.92 1.62
C PRO A 303 -9.36 21.77 0.76
N ILE A 304 -9.72 22.04 -0.50
CA ILE A 304 -10.24 21.03 -1.42
C ILE A 304 -9.22 19.90 -1.66
N SER A 305 -7.92 20.20 -1.61
CA SER A 305 -6.85 19.20 -1.71
C SER A 305 -6.76 18.23 -0.52
N GLU A 306 -7.44 18.53 0.59
CA GLU A 306 -7.45 17.69 1.80
C GLU A 306 -8.79 16.97 2.00
N LEU A 307 -9.78 17.22 1.14
CA LEU A 307 -11.05 16.51 1.16
C LEU A 307 -10.86 15.05 0.73
N LYS A 308 -11.69 14.18 1.28
CA LYS A 308 -11.75 12.76 0.93
C LYS A 308 -13.19 12.31 0.78
N ARG A 309 -13.41 11.18 0.12
CA ARG A 309 -14.70 10.48 0.12
C ARG A 309 -15.23 10.34 1.55
N GLY A 310 -16.53 10.53 1.73
CA GLY A 310 -17.15 10.44 3.06
C GLY A 310 -17.08 11.73 3.88
N ASP A 311 -16.21 12.69 3.52
CA ASP A 311 -16.24 14.02 4.12
C ASP A 311 -17.59 14.69 3.83
N LEU A 312 -18.11 15.44 4.81
CA LEU A 312 -19.33 16.22 4.65
C LEU A 312 -19.01 17.63 4.15
N VAL A 313 -19.74 18.10 3.15
CA VAL A 313 -19.61 19.46 2.61
C VAL A 313 -20.96 20.16 2.52
N LEU A 314 -20.95 21.48 2.52
CA LEU A 314 -22.14 22.31 2.43
C LEU A 314 -22.53 22.52 0.96
N THR A 315 -23.84 22.41 0.71
CA THR A 315 -24.50 22.64 -0.58
C THR A 315 -25.58 23.72 -0.44
N TYR A 316 -26.05 24.24 -1.57
CA TYR A 316 -27.11 25.23 -1.64
C TYR A 316 -28.32 24.72 -2.44
N ASN A 317 -29.50 24.83 -1.84
CA ASN A 317 -30.77 24.51 -2.50
C ASN A 317 -31.44 25.81 -2.97
N ALA A 318 -31.40 26.09 -4.27
CA ALA A 318 -31.96 27.30 -4.85
C ALA A 318 -33.50 27.42 -4.72
N ALA A 319 -34.22 26.32 -4.51
CA ALA A 319 -35.68 26.36 -4.37
C ALA A 319 -36.12 26.75 -2.95
N THR A 320 -35.31 26.45 -1.94
CA THR A 320 -35.59 26.74 -0.53
C THR A 320 -34.69 27.82 0.06
N GLU A 321 -33.68 28.27 -0.70
CA GLU A 321 -32.60 29.17 -0.26
C GLU A 321 -31.87 28.66 0.99
N ALA A 322 -31.87 27.34 1.19
CA ALA A 322 -31.28 26.68 2.36
C ALA A 322 -29.90 26.09 2.05
N PHE A 323 -29.07 26.01 3.09
CA PHE A 323 -27.76 25.36 3.04
C PHE A 323 -27.81 24.03 3.78
N GLU A 324 -27.42 22.95 3.11
CA GLU A 324 -27.55 21.58 3.61
C GLU A 324 -26.24 20.82 3.43
N GLN A 325 -25.93 19.94 4.37
CA GLN A 325 -24.75 19.08 4.27
C GLN A 325 -25.04 17.87 3.38
N THR A 326 -24.04 17.46 2.61
CA THR A 326 -24.03 16.26 1.80
C THR A 326 -22.66 15.58 1.90
N GLU A 327 -22.61 14.29 1.58
CA GLU A 327 -21.36 13.53 1.58
C GLU A 327 -20.66 13.64 0.22
N VAL A 328 -19.34 13.82 0.25
CA VAL A 328 -18.49 13.77 -0.95
C VAL A 328 -18.40 12.33 -1.45
N ARG A 329 -18.72 12.15 -2.73
CA ARG A 329 -18.77 10.85 -3.44
C ARG A 329 -17.86 10.78 -4.65
N ARG A 330 -17.06 11.81 -4.93
CA ARG A 330 -15.93 11.77 -5.87
C ARG A 330 -15.19 13.09 -5.86
N ILE A 331 -13.87 13.04 -5.76
CA ILE A 331 -12.96 14.16 -5.98
C ILE A 331 -12.10 13.84 -7.19
N LEU A 332 -11.84 14.83 -8.04
CA LEU A 332 -10.86 14.72 -9.12
C LEU A 332 -9.71 15.69 -8.86
N SER A 333 -8.51 15.29 -9.26
CA SER A 333 -7.28 16.08 -9.16
C SER A 333 -6.66 16.19 -10.55
N VAL A 334 -6.41 17.39 -11.05
CA VAL A 334 -6.11 17.62 -12.47
C VAL A 334 -5.07 18.72 -12.61
N TYR A 335 -4.09 18.54 -13.50
CA TYR A 335 -3.13 19.61 -13.80
C TYR A 335 -3.71 20.53 -14.88
N HIS A 336 -3.87 21.81 -14.55
CA HIS A 336 -4.34 22.82 -15.49
C HIS A 336 -3.32 23.93 -15.68
N ASN A 337 -3.19 24.41 -16.93
CA ASN A 337 -2.40 25.59 -17.28
C ASN A 337 -3.27 26.78 -17.72
N ASN A 338 -4.59 26.59 -17.85
CA ASN A 338 -5.58 27.60 -18.22
C ASN A 338 -6.32 28.13 -16.98
N LEU A 339 -5.56 28.74 -16.05
CA LEU A 339 -6.06 29.16 -14.76
C LEU A 339 -6.32 30.65 -14.67
N TYR A 340 -7.32 31.02 -13.88
CA TYR A 340 -7.73 32.39 -13.65
C TYR A 340 -7.81 32.63 -12.15
N ARG A 341 -7.27 33.77 -11.71
CA ARG A 341 -7.45 34.28 -10.35
C ARG A 341 -8.62 35.25 -10.34
N LEU A 342 -9.67 34.88 -9.61
CA LEU A 342 -10.85 35.70 -9.38
C LEU A 342 -10.74 36.40 -8.02
N LYS A 343 -10.98 37.72 -8.00
CA LYS A 343 -11.21 38.48 -6.76
C LYS A 343 -12.71 38.58 -6.54
N ILE A 344 -13.23 37.97 -5.49
CA ILE A 344 -14.68 37.87 -5.21
C ILE A 344 -14.92 38.40 -3.80
N GLY A 345 -15.46 39.61 -3.67
CA GLY A 345 -15.51 40.30 -2.38
C GLY A 345 -14.13 40.33 -1.71
N ASP A 346 -14.03 39.81 -0.49
CA ASP A 346 -12.77 39.73 0.26
C ASP A 346 -11.92 38.50 -0.07
N GLU A 347 -12.48 37.54 -0.80
CA GLU A 347 -11.84 36.27 -1.16
C GLU A 347 -11.08 36.34 -2.47
N VAL A 348 -10.11 35.45 -2.63
CA VAL A 348 -9.39 35.22 -3.89
C VAL A 348 -9.39 33.73 -4.15
N ILE A 349 -9.89 33.34 -5.32
CA ILE A 349 -9.98 31.93 -5.74
C ILE A 349 -9.27 31.76 -7.08
N THR A 350 -8.51 30.67 -7.22
CA THR A 350 -7.93 30.29 -8.51
C THR A 350 -8.74 29.14 -9.10
N VAL A 351 -9.15 29.27 -10.35
CA VAL A 351 -10.16 28.40 -10.97
C VAL A 351 -9.89 28.21 -12.46
N THR A 352 -10.37 27.13 -13.06
CA THR A 352 -10.43 26.97 -14.52
C THR A 352 -11.51 27.88 -15.12
N GLU A 353 -11.32 28.26 -16.38
CA GLU A 353 -12.26 29.18 -17.07
C GLU A 353 -13.70 28.65 -17.18
N ASP A 354 -13.89 27.34 -17.19
CA ASP A 354 -15.17 26.69 -17.44
C ASP A 354 -15.91 26.26 -16.16
N HIS A 355 -15.39 26.61 -14.98
CA HIS A 355 -16.04 26.27 -13.72
C HIS A 355 -17.32 27.08 -13.50
N PRO A 356 -18.47 26.43 -13.26
CA PRO A 356 -19.74 27.12 -13.05
C PRO A 356 -19.89 27.69 -11.64
N PHE A 357 -20.32 28.96 -11.55
CA PHE A 357 -20.77 29.61 -10.32
C PHE A 357 -22.25 29.99 -10.42
N LEU A 358 -22.94 30.04 -9.29
CA LEU A 358 -24.37 30.38 -9.26
C LEU A 358 -24.59 31.87 -8.97
N THR A 359 -25.45 32.49 -9.79
CA THR A 359 -26.03 33.83 -9.59
C THR A 359 -27.53 33.71 -9.29
N GLU A 360 -28.20 34.82 -8.95
CA GLU A 360 -29.67 34.84 -8.83
C GLU A 360 -30.38 34.52 -10.15
N GLU A 361 -29.75 34.82 -11.30
CA GLU A 361 -30.32 34.61 -12.64
C GLU A 361 -30.00 33.23 -13.23
N GLY A 362 -29.11 32.47 -12.58
CA GLY A 362 -28.68 31.15 -13.02
C GLY A 362 -27.16 30.97 -13.00
N TRP A 363 -26.68 29.94 -13.72
CA TRP A 363 -25.27 29.58 -13.76
C TRP A 363 -24.46 30.54 -14.63
N CYS A 364 -23.22 30.82 -14.24
CA CYS A 364 -22.27 31.60 -15.02
C CYS A 364 -20.86 30.98 -14.97
N SER A 365 -20.02 31.27 -15.96
CA SER A 365 -18.59 30.90 -15.96
C SER A 365 -17.79 31.83 -16.88
N LEU A 366 -16.45 31.80 -16.80
CA LEU A 366 -15.61 32.56 -17.72
C LEU A 366 -15.70 31.99 -19.15
N ALA A 367 -16.02 30.71 -19.34
CA ALA A 367 -16.16 30.08 -20.65
C ALA A 367 -17.48 29.30 -20.77
N PRO A 368 -18.64 29.99 -20.93
CA PRO A 368 -19.95 29.36 -20.88
C PRO A 368 -20.15 28.23 -21.89
N GLU A 369 -19.65 28.40 -23.11
CA GLU A 369 -19.75 27.36 -24.15
C GLU A 369 -19.02 26.07 -23.75
N LYS A 370 -17.87 26.18 -23.07
CA LYS A 370 -17.12 25.02 -22.56
C LYS A 370 -17.91 24.34 -21.44
N THR A 371 -18.40 25.11 -20.48
CA THR A 371 -19.21 24.61 -19.36
C THR A 371 -20.44 23.85 -19.84
N MET A 372 -21.20 24.42 -20.79
CA MET A 372 -22.41 23.80 -21.35
C MET A 372 -22.06 22.52 -22.13
N LYS A 373 -21.01 22.56 -22.96
CA LYS A 373 -20.60 21.43 -23.79
C LYS A 373 -20.05 20.26 -22.98
N ARG A 374 -19.29 20.52 -21.91
CA ARG A 374 -18.58 19.50 -21.12
C ARG A 374 -19.46 18.89 -20.04
N TYR A 375 -20.23 19.71 -19.34
CA TYR A 375 -20.91 19.31 -18.10
C TYR A 375 -22.45 19.30 -18.23
N GLY A 376 -23.00 19.76 -19.35
CA GLY A 376 -24.46 19.70 -19.60
C GLY A 376 -25.28 20.78 -18.89
N TYR A 377 -24.65 21.79 -18.29
CA TYR A 377 -25.34 22.97 -17.77
C TYR A 377 -26.11 23.67 -18.90
N LYS A 378 -27.25 24.29 -18.56
CA LYS A 378 -28.11 25.02 -19.49
C LYS A 378 -28.07 26.51 -19.18
N ASN A 379 -28.14 27.33 -20.22
CA ASN A 379 -28.23 28.80 -20.11
C ASN A 379 -27.12 29.42 -19.26
N VAL A 380 -25.88 28.96 -19.42
CA VAL A 380 -24.73 29.51 -18.68
C VAL A 380 -24.42 30.90 -19.23
N SER A 381 -24.42 31.92 -18.36
CA SER A 381 -24.05 33.28 -18.71
C SER A 381 -22.54 33.51 -18.56
N LYS A 382 -22.01 34.55 -19.21
CA LYS A 382 -20.61 34.93 -19.08
C LYS A 382 -20.37 35.59 -17.72
N LEU A 383 -19.41 35.09 -16.97
CA LEU A 383 -18.90 35.71 -15.74
C LEU A 383 -17.97 36.86 -16.13
N GLU A 384 -18.24 38.05 -15.61
CA GLU A 384 -17.48 39.27 -15.85
C GLU A 384 -17.31 40.05 -14.53
N VAL A 385 -16.45 41.08 -14.54
CA VAL A 385 -16.34 41.99 -13.40
C VAL A 385 -17.68 42.70 -13.18
N GLY A 386 -18.18 42.67 -11.96
CA GLY A 386 -19.50 43.17 -11.58
C GLY A 386 -20.58 42.08 -11.49
N THR A 387 -20.30 40.83 -11.87
CA THR A 387 -21.23 39.72 -11.65
C THR A 387 -21.35 39.43 -10.15
N ASP A 388 -22.58 39.33 -9.65
CA ASP A 388 -22.91 38.98 -8.27
C ASP A 388 -23.18 37.48 -8.12
N LEU A 389 -22.40 36.81 -7.26
CA LEU A 389 -22.48 35.37 -7.00
C LEU A 389 -23.21 35.09 -5.68
N ILE A 390 -24.01 34.03 -5.61
CA ILE A 390 -24.66 33.59 -4.37
C ILE A 390 -23.59 33.23 -3.33
N HIS A 391 -23.71 33.81 -2.14
CA HIS A 391 -22.76 33.64 -1.04
C HIS A 391 -23.41 32.99 0.19
N GLN A 392 -22.63 32.18 0.93
CA GLN A 392 -23.11 31.36 2.05
C GLN A 392 -23.68 32.14 3.24
N ALA A 393 -23.37 33.44 3.32
CA ALA A 393 -23.95 34.35 4.31
C ALA A 393 -25.41 34.74 4.00
N GLY A 394 -25.98 34.26 2.88
CA GLY A 394 -27.35 34.58 2.45
C GLY A 394 -27.46 35.93 1.71
N ASN A 395 -26.35 36.39 1.14
CA ASN A 395 -26.23 37.58 0.31
C ASN A 395 -25.49 37.24 -0.99
N VAL A 396 -25.05 38.25 -1.72
CA VAL A 396 -24.19 38.09 -2.90
C VAL A 396 -22.77 38.56 -2.65
N ALA A 397 -21.81 37.99 -3.39
CA ALA A 397 -20.42 38.42 -3.45
C ALA A 397 -20.06 38.80 -4.89
N MET A 398 -19.63 40.05 -5.09
CA MET A 398 -19.33 40.60 -6.40
C MET A 398 -17.94 40.17 -6.90
N VAL A 399 -17.85 39.78 -8.16
CA VAL A 399 -16.59 39.60 -8.88
C VAL A 399 -15.96 40.97 -9.14
N GLN A 400 -14.82 41.25 -8.51
CA GLN A 400 -14.11 42.53 -8.59
C GLN A 400 -12.92 42.49 -9.57
N GLY A 401 -12.43 41.30 -9.91
CA GLY A 401 -11.28 41.15 -10.78
C GLY A 401 -11.14 39.75 -11.34
N VAL A 402 -10.64 39.67 -12.58
CA VAL A 402 -10.37 38.44 -13.32
C VAL A 402 -8.98 38.59 -13.93
N ASN A 403 -8.05 37.72 -13.55
CA ASN A 403 -6.69 37.72 -14.09
C ASN A 403 -6.29 36.33 -14.55
N GLU A 404 -5.86 36.18 -15.80
CA GLU A 404 -5.28 34.95 -16.31
C GLU A 404 -3.91 34.70 -15.66
N LEU A 405 -3.62 33.43 -15.35
CA LEU A 405 -2.34 32.98 -14.82
C LEU A 405 -1.54 32.29 -15.93
N LEU A 406 -0.24 32.56 -15.97
CA LEU A 406 0.66 31.99 -16.97
C LEU A 406 1.22 30.62 -16.53
N GLU A 407 1.20 30.34 -15.24
CA GLU A 407 1.72 29.12 -14.66
C GLU A 407 0.56 28.16 -14.32
N GLY A 408 0.74 26.91 -14.72
CA GLY A 408 -0.17 25.84 -14.34
C GLY A 408 0.14 25.27 -12.96
N GLN A 409 -0.85 24.60 -12.37
CA GLN A 409 -0.71 23.91 -11.10
C GLN A 409 -1.73 22.77 -11.00
N MET A 410 -1.53 21.91 -10.00
CA MET A 410 -2.54 20.93 -9.61
C MET A 410 -3.79 21.65 -9.10
N THR A 411 -4.94 21.15 -9.53
CA THR A 411 -6.26 21.66 -9.20
C THR A 411 -7.19 20.51 -8.88
N TYR A 412 -8.29 20.80 -8.21
CA TYR A 412 -9.18 19.82 -7.62
C TYR A 412 -10.64 20.23 -7.81
N THR A 413 -11.52 19.25 -7.81
CA THR A 413 -12.97 19.47 -7.91
C THR A 413 -13.72 18.35 -7.23
N ILE A 414 -14.96 18.62 -6.80
CA ILE A 414 -15.87 17.59 -6.35
C ILE A 414 -16.76 17.23 -7.54
N SER A 415 -16.51 16.09 -8.17
CA SER A 415 -17.28 15.70 -9.36
C SER A 415 -18.61 15.05 -8.98
N THR A 416 -18.71 14.40 -7.80
CA THR A 416 -19.92 13.70 -7.36
C THR A 416 -20.18 13.93 -5.87
N LEU A 417 -21.44 14.19 -5.53
CA LEU A 417 -21.96 14.31 -4.17
C LEU A 417 -23.06 13.26 -3.96
N ALA A 418 -23.34 12.87 -2.73
CA ALA A 418 -24.43 11.95 -2.42
C ALA A 418 -25.80 12.54 -2.79
N ASN A 419 -25.97 13.85 -2.59
CA ASN A 419 -27.14 14.63 -2.98
C ASN A 419 -26.68 16.02 -3.46
N GLY A 420 -27.38 16.55 -4.47
CA GLY A 420 -27.09 17.87 -5.03
C GLY A 420 -26.00 17.86 -6.11
N ASN A 421 -25.79 19.03 -6.71
CA ASN A 421 -24.86 19.24 -7.83
C ASN A 421 -24.05 20.54 -7.67
N ASN A 422 -23.90 20.99 -6.43
CA ASN A 422 -23.15 22.19 -6.10
C ASN A 422 -22.56 22.08 -4.69
N PHE A 423 -21.51 22.84 -4.45
CA PHE A 423 -20.86 22.96 -3.15
C PHE A 423 -20.42 24.40 -2.92
N ILE A 424 -20.10 24.73 -1.68
CA ILE A 424 -19.62 26.08 -1.32
C ILE A 424 -18.10 26.08 -1.30
N VAL A 425 -17.49 26.99 -2.05
CA VAL A 425 -16.04 27.18 -2.12
C VAL A 425 -15.70 28.66 -1.97
N ASN A 426 -14.80 28.99 -1.03
CA ASN A 426 -14.50 30.35 -0.60
C ASN A 426 -15.78 31.19 -0.39
N GLY A 427 -16.80 30.57 0.21
CA GLY A 427 -18.07 31.20 0.51
C GLY A 427 -19.07 31.34 -0.65
N VAL A 428 -18.70 31.07 -1.90
CA VAL A 428 -19.62 31.15 -3.06
C VAL A 428 -20.08 29.78 -3.55
N VAL A 429 -21.25 29.73 -4.18
CA VAL A 429 -21.81 28.49 -4.72
C VAL A 429 -21.16 28.15 -6.08
N ALA A 430 -20.49 27.00 -6.13
CA ALA A 430 -19.90 26.42 -7.33
C ALA A 430 -20.60 25.11 -7.71
N GLY A 431 -20.72 24.84 -9.01
CA GLY A 431 -21.36 23.62 -9.52
C GLY A 431 -20.41 22.43 -9.65
N THR A 432 -20.94 21.22 -9.56
CA THR A 432 -20.18 19.97 -9.83
C THR A 432 -20.19 19.61 -11.31
N GLU A 433 -19.27 18.77 -11.73
CA GLU A 433 -19.11 18.41 -13.15
C GLU A 433 -20.15 17.41 -13.66
N ASN A 434 -20.77 16.65 -12.77
CA ASN A 434 -21.68 15.56 -13.11
C ASN A 434 -23.14 16.01 -13.27
N ALA A 435 -23.40 17.18 -13.86
CA ALA A 435 -24.75 17.72 -13.99
C ALA A 435 -25.70 16.95 -14.96
N LEU A 436 -25.41 15.68 -15.26
CA LEU A 436 -26.17 14.83 -16.19
C LEU A 436 -26.75 13.52 -15.64
N HIS A 437 -26.67 13.23 -14.34
CA HIS A 437 -27.18 11.94 -13.81
C HIS A 437 -28.38 11.98 -12.86
N HIS A 438 -29.21 13.03 -12.85
CA HIS A 438 -30.54 12.95 -12.22
C HIS A 438 -31.61 13.77 -12.97
N PHE A 439 -32.35 13.08 -13.85
CA PHE A 439 -33.77 13.36 -14.12
C PHE A 439 -34.56 12.06 -14.01
#